data_AF-A0A7X6P999-F1
#
_entry.id   AF-A0A7X6P999-F1
#
_cell.length_a   1.000
_cell.length_b   1.000
_cell.length_c   1.000
_cell.angle_alpha   90.00
_cell.angle_beta   90.00
_cell.angle_gamma   90.00
#
_symmetry.space_group_name_H-M   'P 1'
#
loop_
_entity.id
_entity.type
_entity.pdbx_description
1 polymer ?
#
loop_
_entity_poly.entity_id
_entity_poly.type
_entity_poly.pdbx_seq_one_letter_code
_entity_poly.pdbx_strand_id
1 'polypeptide(L)'
;MGNNDNNMTSLQRFQNLLRVLFQFDASDLDFGIYRILNYKREQIDKFITTDLVNRVEEAFAKHKSEKRENIEKELEEARDDLCNKLNNNVITPEGELKPEYKNTNIGQKYLNILARKREIENIDEIKNQVYNDLNNFFSRYYEEGDFIPQYRYSIKGHKYAIPYNGEEVKLYWANYDQYYIKTGMLFRDYTFKCNNHKVIFRIVAAKEELGSKKATKERFFVLDDETPLEFMDKENLMIRFQYRELSESEVKKYDVAGGSNSSKQEKINENIFNEVIKQIDNIYWKEPLSQKYKSDLALLQYQLNRFAAKNTKDYFIHKNLKKFLSEQLDYYIKNEVLD
;
A
#
# COMPACT_ATOMS: atom_id res chain seq x y z
N MET A 1 5.37 -12.07 7.20
CA MET A 1 4.47 -11.96 6.03
C MET A 1 5.16 -12.66 4.88
N GLY A 2 4.81 -13.92 4.63
CA GLY A 2 5.50 -14.75 3.64
C GLY A 2 4.48 -15.57 2.85
N ASN A 3 4.81 -15.79 1.57
CA ASN A 3 4.24 -16.76 0.63
C ASN A 3 3.04 -16.40 -0.28
N ASN A 4 2.51 -15.17 -0.31
CA ASN A 4 1.48 -14.79 -1.31
C ASN A 4 1.99 -13.94 -2.50
N ASP A 5 3.22 -13.41 -2.47
CA ASP A 5 3.70 -12.50 -3.52
C ASP A 5 4.20 -13.18 -4.81
N ASN A 6 4.45 -14.49 -4.78
CA ASN A 6 5.07 -15.21 -5.90
C ASN A 6 4.10 -15.54 -7.06
N ASN A 7 2.78 -15.38 -6.88
CA ASN A 7 1.78 -15.67 -7.93
C ASN A 7 0.99 -14.44 -8.41
N MET A 8 1.33 -13.23 -7.96
CA MET A 8 0.64 -12.02 -8.42
C MET A 8 1.17 -11.52 -9.75
N THR A 9 0.26 -11.13 -10.64
CA THR A 9 0.61 -10.45 -11.90
C THR A 9 1.25 -9.08 -11.64
N SER A 10 2.00 -8.56 -12.60
CA SER A 10 2.61 -7.21 -12.52
C SER A 10 1.56 -6.12 -12.23
N LEU A 11 0.39 -6.21 -12.87
CA LEU A 11 -0.76 -5.35 -12.60
C LEU A 11 -1.25 -5.45 -11.15
N GLN A 12 -1.47 -6.66 -10.64
CA GLN A 12 -1.93 -6.86 -9.27
C GLN A 12 -0.94 -6.33 -8.23
N ARG A 13 0.37 -6.55 -8.47
CA ARG A 13 1.43 -5.99 -7.63
C ARG A 13 1.36 -4.47 -7.58
N PHE A 14 1.23 -3.82 -8.74
CA PHE A 14 1.13 -2.37 -8.80
C PHE A 14 -0.16 -1.83 -8.18
N GLN A 15 -1.31 -2.49 -8.41
CA GLN A 15 -2.58 -2.13 -7.77
C GLN A 15 -2.50 -2.21 -6.24
N ASN A 16 -1.85 -3.25 -5.72
CA ASN A 16 -1.63 -3.39 -4.27
C ASN A 16 -0.72 -2.29 -3.73
N LEU A 17 0.35 -1.94 -4.44
CA LEU A 17 1.17 -0.79 -4.06
C LEU A 17 0.33 0.48 -4.00
N LEU A 18 -0.49 0.77 -5.01
CA LEU A 18 -1.36 1.96 -5.00
C LEU A 18 -2.31 1.96 -3.80
N ARG A 19 -2.88 0.81 -3.41
CA ARG A 19 -3.70 0.70 -2.21
C ARG A 19 -2.92 1.04 -0.94
N VAL A 20 -1.65 0.63 -0.86
CA VAL A 20 -0.73 1.00 0.23
C VAL A 20 -0.41 2.49 0.20
N LEU A 21 -0.11 3.08 -0.98
CA LEU A 21 0.16 4.51 -1.13
C LEU A 21 -1.00 5.38 -0.63
N PHE A 22 -2.23 4.96 -0.95
CA PHE A 22 -3.45 5.66 -0.52
C PHE A 22 -3.95 5.21 0.86
N GLN A 23 -3.15 4.45 1.60
CA GLN A 23 -3.40 4.02 2.98
C GLN A 23 -4.81 3.41 3.16
N PHE A 24 -5.16 2.46 2.28
CA PHE A 24 -6.45 1.77 2.33
C PHE A 24 -6.66 1.00 3.64
N ASP A 25 -5.59 0.51 4.24
CA ASP A 25 -5.51 -0.13 5.55
C ASP A 25 -5.85 0.83 6.71
N ALA A 26 -5.69 2.14 6.50
CA ALA A 26 -6.03 3.17 7.48
C ALA A 26 -7.48 3.70 7.35
N SER A 27 -8.41 2.90 6.83
CA SER A 27 -9.84 3.25 6.68
C SER A 27 -10.49 3.76 7.94
N ASP A 28 -10.04 3.25 9.07
CA ASP A 28 -10.61 3.55 10.37
C ASP A 28 -10.24 4.95 10.87
N LEU A 29 -9.22 5.57 10.28
CA LEU A 29 -8.72 6.89 10.68
C LEU A 29 -9.50 7.99 9.99
N ASP A 30 -10.12 8.87 10.78
CA ASP A 30 -10.92 9.98 10.25
C ASP A 30 -10.47 11.31 10.90
N PHE A 31 -9.23 11.68 10.58
CA PHE A 31 -8.60 12.95 10.97
C PHE A 31 -7.54 13.34 9.94
N GLY A 32 -7.17 14.63 9.89
CA GLY A 32 -6.12 15.12 8.99
C GLY A 32 -6.33 14.70 7.53
N ILE A 33 -5.26 14.22 6.89
CA ILE A 33 -5.29 13.73 5.50
C ILE A 33 -6.13 12.46 5.32
N TYR A 34 -6.22 11.61 6.35
CA TYR A 34 -7.02 10.38 6.31
C TYR A 34 -8.49 10.63 6.03
N ARG A 35 -9.05 11.73 6.55
CA ARG A 35 -10.43 12.14 6.25
C ARG A 35 -10.63 12.40 4.76
N ILE A 36 -9.66 13.02 4.10
CA ILE A 36 -9.71 13.32 2.66
C ILE A 36 -9.61 12.02 1.85
N LEU A 37 -8.66 11.14 2.21
CA LEU A 37 -8.48 9.84 1.57
C LEU A 37 -9.73 8.97 1.71
N ASN A 38 -10.36 8.96 2.89
CA ASN A 38 -11.61 8.24 3.13
C ASN A 38 -12.78 8.82 2.34
N TYR A 39 -12.91 10.15 2.28
CA TYR A 39 -13.95 10.79 1.47
C TYR A 39 -13.82 10.48 -0.03
N LYS A 40 -12.59 10.30 -0.51
CA LYS A 40 -12.28 9.99 -1.93
C LYS A 40 -12.10 8.50 -2.22
N ARG A 41 -12.32 7.63 -1.25
CA ARG A 41 -11.96 6.21 -1.32
C ARG A 41 -12.57 5.49 -2.51
N GLU A 42 -13.85 5.66 -2.77
CA GLU A 42 -14.52 5.04 -3.93
C GLU A 42 -13.94 5.53 -5.26
N GLN A 43 -13.59 6.82 -5.35
CA GLN A 43 -12.99 7.40 -6.56
C GLN A 43 -11.58 6.83 -6.78
N ILE A 44 -10.80 6.67 -5.71
CA ILE A 44 -9.46 6.08 -5.77
C ILE A 44 -9.54 4.59 -6.09
N ASP A 45 -10.49 3.86 -5.50
CA ASP A 45 -10.69 2.43 -5.76
C ASP A 45 -11.08 2.18 -7.22
N LYS A 46 -12.01 2.97 -7.76
CA LYS A 46 -12.36 2.96 -9.18
C LYS A 46 -11.14 3.27 -10.07
N PHE A 47 -10.32 4.25 -9.67
CA PHE A 47 -9.11 4.57 -10.41
C PHE A 47 -8.14 3.39 -10.49
N ILE A 48 -7.87 2.73 -9.35
CA ILE A 48 -6.94 1.60 -9.26
C ILE A 48 -7.45 0.38 -10.03
N THR A 49 -8.74 0.08 -9.91
CA THR A 49 -9.34 -1.14 -10.49
C THR A 49 -9.64 -1.01 -11.98
N THR A 50 -10.14 0.15 -12.41
CA THR A 50 -10.74 0.32 -13.73
C THR A 50 -10.00 1.36 -14.56
N ASP A 51 -9.89 2.60 -14.07
CA ASP A 51 -9.40 3.70 -14.91
C ASP A 51 -7.91 3.53 -15.26
N LEU A 52 -7.10 2.95 -14.36
CA LEU A 52 -5.70 2.64 -14.61
C LEU A 52 -5.55 1.66 -15.78
N VAL A 53 -6.30 0.57 -15.76
CA VAL A 53 -6.25 -0.46 -16.81
C VAL A 53 -6.68 0.13 -18.15
N ASN A 54 -7.77 0.92 -18.15
CA ASN A 54 -8.26 1.58 -19.36
C ASN A 54 -7.22 2.56 -19.92
N ARG A 55 -6.55 3.36 -19.08
CA ARG A 55 -5.51 4.30 -19.52
C ARG A 55 -4.32 3.59 -20.16
N VAL A 56 -3.91 2.44 -19.60
CA VAL A 56 -2.84 1.64 -20.21
C VAL A 56 -3.32 1.05 -21.53
N GLU A 57 -4.50 0.44 -21.59
CA GLU A 57 -5.03 -0.08 -22.86
C GLU A 57 -5.18 1.02 -23.93
N GLU A 58 -5.63 2.21 -23.57
CA GLU A 58 -5.72 3.38 -24.47
C GLU A 58 -4.35 3.83 -24.98
N ALA A 59 -3.33 3.87 -24.11
CA ALA A 59 -1.97 4.23 -24.50
C ALA A 59 -1.38 3.24 -25.53
N PHE A 60 -1.71 1.95 -25.41
CA PHE A 60 -1.28 0.90 -26.33
C PHE A 60 -2.27 0.64 -27.48
N ALA A 61 -3.43 1.32 -27.53
CA ALA A 61 -4.46 1.08 -28.54
C ALA A 61 -3.97 1.35 -29.96
N LYS A 62 -3.07 2.32 -30.15
CA LYS A 62 -2.45 2.62 -31.46
C LYS A 62 -1.57 1.48 -31.99
N HIS A 63 -1.09 0.61 -31.12
CA HIS A 63 -0.26 -0.55 -31.46
C HIS A 63 -1.06 -1.86 -31.51
N LYS A 64 -2.34 -1.84 -31.10
CA LYS A 64 -3.22 -3.00 -31.01
C LYS A 64 -4.26 -2.93 -32.13
N SER A 65 -3.83 -3.01 -33.39
CA SER A 65 -4.73 -2.92 -34.55
C SER A 65 -5.69 -4.12 -34.65
N GLU A 66 -5.42 -5.23 -33.95
CA GLU A 66 -6.18 -6.48 -34.08
C GLU A 66 -6.41 -7.17 -32.73
N LYS A 67 -7.57 -7.82 -32.61
CA LYS A 67 -7.93 -8.58 -31.40
C LYS A 67 -7.21 -9.94 -31.41
N ARG A 68 -6.62 -10.29 -30.27
CA ARG A 68 -5.98 -11.60 -30.04
C ARG A 68 -6.86 -12.79 -30.42
N GLU A 69 -8.14 -12.74 -30.08
CA GLU A 69 -9.12 -13.80 -30.40
C GLU A 69 -9.29 -14.00 -31.92
N ASN A 70 -9.20 -12.93 -32.71
CA ASN A 70 -9.29 -13.05 -34.17
C ASN A 70 -8.02 -13.69 -34.74
N ILE A 71 -6.85 -13.33 -34.21
CA ILE A 71 -5.57 -13.93 -34.64
C ILE A 71 -5.46 -15.39 -34.22
N GLU A 72 -5.95 -15.77 -33.05
CA GLU A 72 -5.97 -17.17 -32.61
C GLU A 72 -6.88 -18.02 -33.53
N LYS A 73 -8.06 -17.51 -33.89
CA LYS A 73 -8.94 -18.16 -34.88
C LYS A 73 -8.32 -18.23 -36.28
N GLU A 74 -7.76 -17.12 -36.78
CA GLU A 74 -7.05 -17.09 -38.06
C GLU A 74 -5.88 -18.08 -38.09
N LEU A 75 -5.20 -18.27 -36.94
CA LEU A 75 -4.08 -19.21 -36.80
C LEU A 75 -4.55 -20.66 -36.77
N GLU A 76 -5.68 -20.97 -36.12
CA GLU A 76 -6.31 -22.29 -36.18
C GLU A 76 -6.76 -22.62 -37.60
N GLU A 77 -7.48 -21.72 -38.27
CA GLU A 77 -7.91 -21.90 -39.66
C GLU A 77 -6.71 -22.07 -40.62
N ALA A 78 -5.63 -21.31 -40.42
CA ALA A 78 -4.41 -21.44 -41.21
C ALA A 78 -3.68 -22.77 -40.95
N ARG A 79 -3.76 -23.31 -39.73
CA ARG A 79 -3.23 -24.66 -39.41
C ARG A 79 -4.05 -25.74 -40.09
N ASP A 80 -5.37 -25.65 -40.05
CA ASP A 80 -6.26 -26.60 -40.70
C ASP A 80 -6.08 -26.56 -42.22
N ASP A 81 -5.94 -25.36 -42.81
CA ASP A 81 -5.61 -25.19 -44.23
C ASP A 81 -4.26 -25.82 -44.60
N LEU A 82 -3.24 -25.69 -43.74
CA LEU A 82 -1.94 -26.32 -43.94
C LEU A 82 -2.03 -27.84 -43.89
N CYS A 83 -2.71 -28.41 -42.90
CA CYS A 83 -2.86 -29.87 -42.74
C CYS A 83 -3.76 -30.51 -43.82
N ASN A 84 -4.79 -29.80 -44.30
CA ASN A 84 -5.71 -30.32 -45.30
C ASN A 84 -5.18 -30.22 -46.73
N LYS A 85 -4.36 -29.20 -47.05
CA LYS A 85 -3.84 -28.97 -48.42
C LYS A 85 -2.41 -29.45 -48.63
N LEU A 86 -1.63 -29.59 -47.56
CA LEU A 86 -0.27 -30.10 -47.55
C LEU A 86 -0.22 -31.22 -46.50
N ASN A 87 0.46 -32.35 -46.78
CA ASN A 87 0.48 -33.55 -45.92
C ASN A 87 0.59 -33.25 -44.41
N ASN A 88 0.05 -34.12 -43.54
CA ASN A 88 -0.04 -34.00 -42.06
C ASN A 88 1.25 -33.68 -41.26
N ASN A 89 2.39 -33.44 -41.92
CA ASN A 89 3.71 -33.31 -41.30
C ASN A 89 4.42 -31.98 -41.66
N VAL A 90 3.65 -30.90 -41.85
CA VAL A 90 4.14 -29.59 -42.33
C VAL A 90 4.59 -28.66 -41.19
N ILE A 91 4.09 -28.88 -39.97
CA ILE A 91 4.40 -28.10 -38.77
C ILE A 91 5.17 -28.99 -37.79
N THR A 92 6.22 -28.48 -37.16
CA THR A 92 6.95 -29.21 -36.13
C THR A 92 6.17 -29.25 -34.80
N PRO A 93 6.46 -30.15 -33.85
CA PRO A 93 5.83 -30.17 -32.53
C PRO A 93 5.93 -28.83 -31.77
N GLU A 94 6.95 -28.02 -32.11
CA GLU A 94 7.21 -26.68 -31.55
C GLU A 94 6.36 -25.58 -32.22
N GLY A 95 5.53 -25.93 -33.22
CA GLY A 95 4.63 -25.00 -33.91
C GLY A 95 5.26 -24.23 -35.07
N GLU A 96 6.50 -24.57 -35.46
CA GLU A 96 7.22 -23.92 -36.55
C GLU A 96 6.97 -24.59 -37.90
N LEU A 97 6.93 -23.78 -38.97
CA LEU A 97 6.75 -24.28 -40.33
C LEU A 97 8.07 -24.85 -40.88
N LYS A 98 8.05 -26.08 -41.41
CA LYS A 98 9.22 -26.70 -42.04
C LYS A 98 9.76 -25.83 -43.20
N PRO A 99 11.09 -25.74 -43.38
CA PRO A 99 11.73 -24.84 -44.36
C PRO A 99 11.26 -25.06 -45.80
N GLU A 100 10.87 -26.29 -46.14
CA GLU A 100 10.34 -26.70 -47.44
C GLU A 100 9.05 -25.96 -47.86
N TYR A 101 8.24 -25.53 -46.89
CA TYR A 101 6.92 -24.94 -47.15
C TYR A 101 6.88 -23.42 -46.95
N LYS A 102 8.00 -22.79 -46.55
CA LYS A 102 8.11 -21.34 -46.29
C LYS A 102 7.83 -20.48 -47.52
N ASN A 103 8.08 -21.00 -48.72
CA ASN A 103 7.87 -20.27 -49.99
C ASN A 103 6.49 -20.52 -50.62
N THR A 104 5.62 -21.29 -49.97
CA THR A 104 4.24 -21.50 -50.45
C THR A 104 3.33 -20.36 -50.00
N ASN A 105 2.31 -20.01 -50.80
CA ASN A 105 1.34 -18.96 -50.44
C ASN A 105 0.65 -19.23 -49.09
N ILE A 106 0.41 -20.51 -48.77
CA ILE A 106 -0.22 -20.94 -47.51
C ILE A 106 0.79 -20.82 -46.34
N GLY A 107 2.05 -21.22 -46.57
CA GLY A 107 3.12 -21.05 -45.59
C GLY A 107 3.41 -19.59 -45.26
N GLN A 108 3.40 -18.70 -46.25
CA GLN A 108 3.55 -17.25 -46.04
C GLN A 108 2.37 -16.66 -45.25
N LYS A 109 1.14 -17.08 -45.53
CA LYS A 109 -0.04 -16.68 -44.75
C LYS A 109 0.10 -17.09 -43.28
N TYR A 110 0.52 -18.33 -43.01
CA TYR A 110 0.76 -18.82 -41.65
C TYR A 110 1.89 -18.06 -40.93
N LEU A 111 3.00 -17.78 -41.62
CA LEU A 111 4.12 -17.00 -41.07
C LEU A 111 3.71 -15.55 -40.73
N ASN A 112 2.87 -14.92 -41.56
CA ASN A 112 2.35 -13.58 -41.29
C ASN A 112 1.44 -13.56 -40.05
N ILE A 113 0.58 -14.57 -39.88
CA ILE A 113 -0.28 -14.69 -38.70
C ILE A 113 0.57 -14.97 -37.44
N LEU A 114 1.61 -15.80 -37.55
CA LEU A 114 2.57 -16.02 -36.46
C LEU A 114 3.33 -14.74 -36.08
N ALA A 115 3.75 -13.95 -37.07
CA ALA A 115 4.40 -12.66 -36.82
C ALA A 115 3.46 -11.70 -36.09
N ARG A 116 2.20 -11.56 -36.55
CA ARG A 116 1.16 -10.77 -35.89
C ARG A 116 0.89 -11.24 -34.45
N LYS A 117 0.88 -12.56 -34.21
CA LYS A 117 0.76 -13.12 -32.86
C LYS A 117 1.93 -12.70 -31.96
N ARG A 118 3.18 -12.84 -32.44
CA ARG A 118 4.38 -12.42 -31.67
C ARG A 118 4.38 -10.92 -31.38
N GLU A 119 3.92 -10.09 -32.31
CA GLU A 119 3.79 -8.65 -32.09
C GLU A 119 2.83 -8.34 -30.93
N ILE A 120 1.70 -9.05 -30.85
CA ILE A 120 0.75 -8.91 -29.73
C ILE A 120 1.37 -9.40 -28.41
N GLU A 121 2.04 -10.55 -28.42
CA GLU A 121 2.71 -11.08 -27.23
C GLU A 121 3.78 -10.11 -26.72
N ASN A 122 4.59 -9.53 -27.61
CA ASN A 122 5.56 -8.49 -27.27
C ASN A 122 4.90 -7.24 -26.66
N ILE A 123 3.74 -6.80 -27.19
CA ILE A 123 3.00 -5.66 -26.62
C ILE A 123 2.54 -5.98 -25.19
N ASP A 124 2.02 -7.18 -24.94
CA ASP A 124 1.59 -7.59 -23.60
C ASP A 124 2.77 -7.71 -22.63
N GLU A 125 3.93 -8.16 -23.10
CA GLU A 125 5.19 -8.13 -22.32
C GLU A 125 5.61 -6.71 -21.96
N ILE A 126 5.57 -5.77 -22.92
CA ILE A 126 5.89 -4.35 -22.67
C ILE A 126 4.91 -3.75 -21.65
N LYS A 127 3.61 -4.06 -21.74
CA LYS A 127 2.62 -3.61 -20.73
C LYS A 127 2.97 -4.12 -19.34
N ASN A 128 3.34 -5.40 -19.23
CA ASN A 128 3.74 -5.98 -17.97
C ASN A 128 5.00 -5.32 -17.41
N GLN A 129 5.95 -4.98 -18.28
CA GLN A 129 7.14 -4.23 -17.92
C GLN A 129 6.79 -2.84 -17.39
N VAL A 130 5.89 -2.10 -18.06
CA VAL A 130 5.42 -0.79 -17.60
C VAL A 130 4.84 -0.86 -16.18
N TYR A 131 4.02 -1.88 -15.87
CA TYR A 131 3.50 -2.04 -14.50
C TYR A 131 4.62 -2.30 -13.48
N ASN A 132 5.61 -3.10 -13.83
CA ASN A 132 6.77 -3.35 -12.97
C ASN A 132 7.59 -2.09 -12.74
N ASP A 133 7.83 -1.31 -13.79
CA ASP A 133 8.60 -0.06 -13.73
C ASP A 133 7.88 0.99 -12.88
N LEU A 134 6.56 1.14 -13.05
CA LEU A 134 5.75 2.00 -12.20
C LEU A 134 5.78 1.54 -10.73
N ASN A 135 5.65 0.25 -10.48
CA ASN A 135 5.74 -0.32 -9.14
C ASN A 135 7.10 -0.04 -8.48
N ASN A 136 8.19 -0.23 -9.22
CA ASN A 136 9.55 0.05 -8.78
C ASN A 136 9.78 1.54 -8.52
N PHE A 137 9.27 2.40 -9.40
CA PHE A 137 9.36 3.85 -9.28
C PHE A 137 8.69 4.34 -7.99
N PHE A 138 7.41 4.02 -7.78
CA PHE A 138 6.69 4.50 -6.59
C PHE A 138 7.23 3.87 -5.30
N SER A 139 7.59 2.58 -5.30
CA SER A 139 8.16 1.89 -4.13
C SER A 139 9.54 2.43 -3.71
N ARG A 140 10.23 3.17 -4.59
CA ARG A 140 11.51 3.82 -4.27
C ARG A 140 11.32 5.08 -3.44
N TYR A 141 10.25 5.82 -3.69
CA TYR A 141 10.03 7.14 -3.11
C TYR A 141 8.99 7.13 -1.99
N TYR A 142 8.29 6.03 -1.76
CA TYR A 142 7.26 5.94 -0.73
C TYR A 142 7.72 5.12 0.48
N GLU A 143 7.51 5.67 1.67
CA GLU A 143 7.75 4.98 2.94
C GLU A 143 6.72 5.44 3.99
N GLU A 144 5.96 4.51 4.56
CA GLU A 144 5.01 4.73 5.68
C GLU A 144 4.05 5.94 5.56
N GLY A 145 3.68 6.33 4.33
CA GLY A 145 2.78 7.47 4.08
C GLY A 145 3.47 8.72 3.55
N ASP A 146 4.80 8.72 3.54
CA ASP A 146 5.63 9.84 3.12
C ASP A 146 6.26 9.58 1.75
N PHE A 147 6.42 10.66 0.99
CA PHE A 147 7.20 10.64 -0.25
C PHE A 147 8.56 11.26 -0.01
N ILE A 148 9.61 10.46 0.15
CA ILE A 148 10.97 10.92 0.42
C ILE A 148 11.97 10.37 -0.60
N PRO A 149 12.99 11.15 -0.97
CA PRO A 149 14.12 10.64 -1.75
C PRO A 149 14.94 9.68 -0.87
N GLN A 150 14.78 8.37 -1.09
CA GLN A 150 15.57 7.36 -0.39
C GLN A 150 16.97 7.22 -1.02
N TYR A 151 18.01 7.35 -0.19
CA TYR A 151 19.38 7.05 -0.59
C TYR A 151 19.59 5.53 -0.64
N ARG A 152 19.31 4.88 -1.78
CA ARG A 152 19.66 3.48 -1.98
C ARG A 152 21.01 3.37 -2.68
N TYR A 153 22.01 2.81 -1.99
CA TYR A 153 23.29 2.44 -2.59
C TYR A 153 23.04 1.47 -3.76
N SER A 154 23.65 1.78 -4.90
CA SER A 154 23.62 0.94 -6.10
C SER A 154 25.01 0.93 -6.70
N ILE A 155 25.43 -0.22 -7.19
CA ILE A 155 26.69 -0.39 -7.92
C ILE A 155 26.71 0.46 -9.21
N LYS A 156 25.53 0.90 -9.70
CA LYS A 156 25.34 1.72 -10.92
C LYS A 156 25.23 3.25 -10.69
N GLY A 157 25.49 3.78 -9.49
CA GLY A 157 25.45 5.23 -9.22
C GLY A 157 24.25 5.72 -8.39
N HIS A 158 24.06 7.04 -8.31
CA HIS A 158 22.99 7.67 -7.52
C HIS A 158 21.60 7.44 -8.14
N LYS A 159 20.62 7.02 -7.32
CA LYS A 159 19.30 6.54 -7.78
C LYS A 159 18.18 7.59 -7.77
N TYR A 160 18.49 8.84 -7.45
CA TYR A 160 17.53 9.94 -7.42
C TYR A 160 18.23 11.24 -7.82
N ALA A 161 17.47 12.17 -8.39
CA ALA A 161 17.98 13.47 -8.81
C ALA A 161 17.81 14.48 -7.68
N ILE A 162 18.88 15.19 -7.33
CA ILE A 162 18.80 16.42 -6.53
C ILE A 162 18.81 17.59 -7.54
N PRO A 163 17.83 18.52 -7.48
CA PRO A 163 17.86 19.70 -8.33
C PRO A 163 19.19 20.43 -8.15
N TYR A 164 19.94 20.67 -9.21
CA TYR A 164 21.29 21.24 -9.13
C TYR A 164 21.45 22.37 -10.14
N ASN A 165 21.92 23.53 -9.67
CA ASN A 165 22.06 24.78 -10.43
C ASN A 165 23.53 25.16 -10.71
N GLY A 166 24.48 24.25 -10.47
CA GLY A 166 25.92 24.51 -10.72
C GLY A 166 26.72 24.95 -9.50
N GLU A 167 26.19 24.82 -8.27
CA GLU A 167 26.89 25.15 -7.02
C GLU A 167 28.01 24.14 -6.69
N GLU A 168 29.19 24.57 -6.23
CA GLU A 168 30.28 23.61 -5.93
C GLU A 168 29.91 22.56 -4.86
N VAL A 169 29.06 22.94 -3.90
CA VAL A 169 28.55 22.03 -2.85
C VAL A 169 27.05 22.25 -2.68
N LYS A 170 26.29 21.15 -2.67
CA LYS A 170 24.86 21.17 -2.36
C LYS A 170 24.54 20.24 -1.20
N LEU A 171 24.10 20.83 -0.07
CA LEU A 171 23.50 20.09 1.04
C LEU A 171 21.99 20.02 0.83
N TYR A 172 21.44 18.80 0.83
CA TYR A 172 20.01 18.58 0.59
C TYR A 172 19.42 17.71 1.71
N TRP A 173 18.42 18.26 2.40
CA TRP A 173 17.65 17.51 3.40
C TRP A 173 16.65 16.62 2.69
N ALA A 174 16.56 15.34 3.07
CA ALA A 174 15.59 14.41 2.48
C ALA A 174 14.15 14.95 2.52
N ASN A 175 13.79 15.65 3.60
CA ASN A 175 12.45 16.21 3.80
C ASN A 175 12.33 17.66 3.28
N TYR A 176 13.25 18.10 2.41
CA TYR A 176 13.17 19.41 1.78
C TYR A 176 11.84 19.55 1.02
N ASP A 177 11.17 20.70 1.17
CA ASP A 177 9.83 20.97 0.63
C ASP A 177 8.68 20.09 1.17
N GLN A 178 8.85 19.54 2.36
CA GLN A 178 7.80 18.82 3.06
C GLN A 178 7.40 19.53 4.36
N TYR A 179 6.11 19.51 4.67
CA TYR A 179 5.58 19.92 5.96
C TYR A 179 5.44 18.71 6.85
N TYR A 180 6.19 18.68 7.95
CA TYR A 180 5.96 17.72 9.02
C TYR A 180 4.69 18.12 9.78
N ILE A 181 3.72 17.21 9.82
CA ILE A 181 2.50 17.38 10.59
C ILE A 181 2.52 16.37 11.73
N LYS A 182 2.70 16.91 12.93
CA LYS A 182 2.52 16.13 14.16
C LYS A 182 1.04 16.04 14.47
N THR A 183 0.50 14.83 14.44
CA THR A 183 -0.93 14.61 14.68
C THR A 183 -1.24 14.46 16.17
N GLY A 184 -0.22 14.10 16.95
CA GLY A 184 -0.31 13.92 18.39
C GLY A 184 -0.53 15.23 19.13
N MET A 185 -1.69 15.33 19.78
CA MET A 185 -1.85 16.11 21.00
C MET A 185 -1.70 15.13 22.15
N LEU A 186 -0.48 14.61 22.38
CA LEU A 186 -0.19 13.92 23.63
C LEU A 186 -0.76 14.81 24.75
N PHE A 187 -1.45 14.21 25.72
CA PHE A 187 -2.11 14.88 26.85
C PHE A 187 -3.50 15.49 26.63
N ARG A 188 -4.09 15.46 25.42
CA ARG A 188 -5.52 15.77 25.29
C ARG A 188 -6.37 14.52 25.44
N ASP A 189 -7.41 14.66 26.25
CA ASP A 189 -8.43 13.64 26.42
C ASP A 189 -9.08 13.29 25.08
N TYR A 190 -9.11 11.99 24.77
CA TYR A 190 -9.85 11.48 23.63
C TYR A 190 -11.23 11.04 24.08
N THR A 191 -12.27 11.67 23.56
CA THR A 191 -13.65 11.42 23.97
C THR A 191 -14.46 10.85 22.82
N PHE A 192 -15.22 9.80 23.09
CA PHE A 192 -16.28 9.32 22.20
C PHE A 192 -17.56 9.03 22.99
N LYS A 193 -18.69 8.99 22.27
CA LYS A 193 -19.99 8.64 22.83
C LYS A 193 -20.40 7.24 22.40
N CYS A 194 -21.07 6.53 23.29
CA CYS A 194 -21.63 5.22 23.07
C CYS A 194 -23.04 5.20 23.66
N ASN A 195 -24.06 5.28 22.81
CA ASN A 195 -25.44 5.58 23.21
C ASN A 195 -25.50 6.88 24.05
N ASN A 196 -26.03 6.81 25.28
CA ASN A 196 -26.06 7.93 26.22
C ASN A 196 -24.78 8.06 27.07
N HIS A 197 -23.83 7.14 26.89
CA HIS A 197 -22.60 7.14 27.66
C HIS A 197 -21.48 7.91 26.95
N LYS A 198 -20.60 8.53 27.74
CA LYS A 198 -19.39 9.20 27.29
C LYS A 198 -18.18 8.45 27.85
N VAL A 199 -17.27 8.07 26.97
CA VAL A 199 -16.01 7.43 27.33
C VAL A 199 -14.86 8.37 27.05
N ILE A 200 -13.96 8.50 28.02
CA ILE A 200 -12.82 9.39 27.99
C ILE A 200 -11.55 8.57 28.12
N PHE A 201 -10.67 8.63 27.13
CA PHE A 201 -9.31 8.09 27.24
C PHE A 201 -8.38 9.20 27.68
N ARG A 202 -7.65 8.95 28.77
CA ARG A 202 -6.71 9.91 29.35
C ARG A 202 -5.33 9.29 29.50
N ILE A 203 -4.30 10.04 29.13
CA ILE A 203 -2.91 9.65 29.36
C ILE A 203 -2.51 10.21 30.73
N VAL A 204 -2.26 9.33 31.70
CA VAL A 204 -1.91 9.73 33.09
C VAL A 204 -0.41 9.83 33.31
N ALA A 205 0.37 9.06 32.57
CA ALA A 205 1.82 9.15 32.57
C ALA A 205 2.34 9.05 31.14
N ALA A 206 3.07 10.06 30.69
CA ALA A 206 3.94 9.95 29.52
C ALA A 206 5.37 10.24 29.98
N LYS A 207 6.28 9.30 29.76
CA LYS A 207 7.70 9.63 29.81
C LYS A 207 8.01 10.35 28.51
N GLU A 208 7.93 11.69 28.47
CA GLU A 208 8.47 12.46 27.34
C GLU A 208 9.98 12.63 27.54
N GLU A 209 10.75 12.45 26.45
CA GLU A 209 12.07 13.06 26.37
C GLU A 209 11.87 14.43 25.72
N LEU A 210 12.11 15.48 26.49
CA LEU A 210 12.29 16.83 25.96
C LEU A 210 13.57 16.83 25.10
N GLY A 211 13.46 16.49 23.81
CA GLY A 211 14.58 16.61 22.88
C GLY A 211 14.46 15.80 21.59
N SER A 212 14.94 16.39 20.49
CA SER A 212 14.98 15.83 19.13
C SER A 212 15.92 14.62 18.94
N LYS A 213 16.21 13.85 20.00
CA LYS A 213 16.94 12.58 19.89
C LYS A 213 15.89 11.47 19.72
N LYS A 214 15.91 10.78 18.57
CA LYS A 214 15.09 9.58 18.34
C LYS A 214 15.24 8.67 19.56
N ALA A 215 14.12 8.39 20.24
CA ALA A 215 14.11 7.46 21.37
C ALA A 215 14.73 6.13 20.91
N THR A 216 15.70 5.61 21.66
CA THR A 216 16.41 4.37 21.34
C THR A 216 15.51 3.14 21.47
N LYS A 217 14.33 3.28 22.07
CA LYS A 217 13.33 2.23 22.30
C LYS A 217 11.92 2.76 22.07
N GLU A 218 11.09 1.89 21.51
CA GLU A 218 9.72 2.17 21.07
C GLU A 218 8.76 2.25 22.27
N ARG A 219 7.77 3.14 22.19
CA ARG A 219 6.77 3.38 23.25
C ARG A 219 5.37 3.06 22.75
N PHE A 220 4.57 2.49 23.63
CA PHE A 220 3.22 2.01 23.34
C PHE A 220 2.24 2.57 24.36
N PHE A 221 0.97 2.66 23.96
CA PHE A 221 -0.12 2.92 24.90
C PHE A 221 -0.48 1.62 25.60
N VAL A 222 -0.30 1.61 26.92
CA VAL A 222 -0.68 0.52 27.81
C VAL A 222 -1.71 1.02 28.81
N LEU A 223 -2.56 0.12 29.30
CA LEU A 223 -3.54 0.45 30.33
C LEU A 223 -2.81 0.82 31.63
N ASP A 224 -3.37 1.75 32.41
CA ASP A 224 -2.77 2.18 33.68
C ASP A 224 -2.73 1.05 34.71
N ASP A 225 -1.58 0.88 35.37
CA ASP A 225 -1.35 -0.22 36.32
C ASP A 225 -2.10 0.00 37.65
N GLU A 226 -2.36 1.25 38.04
CA GLU A 226 -3.00 1.59 39.33
C GLU A 226 -4.52 1.73 39.19
N THR A 227 -4.96 2.57 38.24
CA THR A 227 -6.36 2.96 38.08
C THR A 227 -6.79 2.84 36.61
N PRO A 228 -6.87 1.63 36.05
CA PRO A 228 -7.17 1.44 34.62
C PRO A 228 -8.54 2.00 34.21
N LEU A 229 -9.54 1.86 35.07
CA LEU A 229 -10.93 2.26 34.84
C LEU A 229 -11.45 3.09 36.01
N GLU A 230 -12.07 4.22 35.69
CA GLU A 230 -12.71 5.10 36.66
C GLU A 230 -14.10 5.50 36.15
N PHE A 231 -15.14 5.01 36.83
CA PHE A 231 -16.52 5.43 36.58
C PHE A 231 -16.78 6.73 37.32
N MET A 232 -16.77 7.86 36.60
CA MET A 232 -16.99 9.17 37.23
C MET A 232 -18.44 9.36 37.64
N ASP A 233 -19.39 8.84 36.84
CA ASP A 233 -20.81 8.81 37.15
C ASP A 233 -21.50 7.68 36.34
N LYS A 234 -22.84 7.68 36.30
CA LYS A 234 -23.62 6.66 35.58
C LYS A 234 -23.46 6.71 34.06
N GLU A 235 -23.03 7.85 33.51
CA GLU A 235 -22.94 8.12 32.08
C GLU A 235 -21.49 8.29 31.60
N ASN A 236 -20.52 8.47 32.49
CA ASN A 236 -19.14 8.81 32.17
C ASN A 236 -18.14 7.75 32.68
N LEU A 237 -17.39 7.16 31.76
CA LEU A 237 -16.30 6.22 32.01
C LEU A 237 -14.98 6.82 31.56
N MET A 238 -13.98 6.82 32.44
CA MET A 238 -12.60 7.17 32.09
C MET A 238 -11.75 5.90 32.03
N ILE A 239 -11.01 5.75 30.93
CA ILE A 239 -9.98 4.71 30.75
C ILE A 239 -8.63 5.41 30.72
N ARG A 240 -7.75 5.01 31.64
CA ARG A 240 -6.45 5.66 31.84
C ARG A 240 -5.35 4.83 31.18
N PHE A 241 -4.42 5.53 30.53
CA PHE A 241 -3.32 4.94 29.79
C PHE A 241 -1.98 5.54 30.21
N GLN A 242 -0.93 4.74 30.10
CA GLN A 242 0.45 5.19 30.14
C GLN A 242 1.06 5.08 28.74
N TYR A 243 1.95 6.03 28.40
CA TYR A 243 2.75 5.99 27.19
C TYR A 243 4.20 5.70 27.55
N ARG A 244 4.60 4.42 27.45
CA ARG A 244 5.89 3.90 27.92
C ARG A 244 6.41 2.71 27.11
N GLU A 245 7.65 2.32 27.36
CA GLU A 245 8.22 1.06 26.86
C GLU A 245 7.53 -0.15 27.51
N LEU A 246 7.50 -1.26 26.77
CA LEU A 246 6.99 -2.54 27.29
C LEU A 246 8.07 -3.25 28.11
N SER A 247 7.64 -3.88 29.20
CA SER A 247 8.44 -4.84 29.95
C SER A 247 8.51 -6.19 29.22
N GLU A 248 9.49 -7.04 29.55
CA GLU A 248 9.63 -8.37 28.93
C GLU A 248 8.42 -9.28 29.17
N SER A 249 7.75 -9.14 30.32
CA SER A 249 6.50 -9.85 30.62
C SER A 249 5.35 -9.37 29.73
N GLU A 250 5.24 -8.07 29.48
CA GLU A 250 4.22 -7.50 28.59
C GLU A 250 4.45 -7.89 27.13
N VAL A 251 5.71 -7.95 26.67
CA VAL A 251 6.03 -8.42 25.31
C VAL A 251 5.51 -9.84 25.07
N LYS A 252 5.63 -10.71 26.09
CA LYS A 252 5.06 -12.07 26.05
C LYS A 252 3.54 -12.07 26.20
N LYS A 253 2.99 -11.26 27.13
CA LYS A 253 1.54 -11.15 27.36
C LYS A 253 0.79 -10.73 26.09
N TYR A 254 1.32 -9.74 25.37
CA TYR A 254 0.70 -9.18 24.18
C TYR A 254 1.11 -9.88 22.87
N ASP A 255 2.03 -10.86 22.94
CA ASP A 255 2.58 -11.55 21.77
C ASP A 255 3.16 -10.59 20.70
N VAL A 256 4.02 -9.66 21.14
CA VAL A 256 4.57 -8.56 20.30
C VAL A 256 6.08 -8.68 20.06
N ALA A 257 6.60 -9.90 19.98
CA ALA A 257 8.04 -10.15 19.78
C ALA A 257 8.57 -9.69 18.39
N GLY A 258 7.69 -9.46 17.41
CA GLY A 258 8.05 -8.99 16.07
C GLY A 258 6.89 -8.27 15.38
N GLY A 259 7.17 -7.65 14.22
CA GLY A 259 6.21 -6.86 13.44
C GLY A 259 6.47 -5.35 13.50
N SER A 260 5.71 -4.59 12.72
CA SER A 260 5.76 -3.12 12.72
C SER A 260 5.17 -2.55 14.02
N ASN A 261 5.49 -1.29 14.32
CA ASN A 261 5.00 -0.62 15.53
C ASN A 261 3.48 -0.46 15.55
N SER A 262 2.88 -0.24 14.39
CA SER A 262 1.42 -0.25 14.23
C SER A 262 0.82 -1.60 14.62
N SER A 263 1.38 -2.70 14.07
CA SER A 263 0.88 -4.06 14.34
C SER A 263 1.04 -4.46 15.81
N LYS A 264 2.17 -4.10 16.44
CA LYS A 264 2.36 -4.31 17.88
C LYS A 264 1.30 -3.58 18.69
N GLN A 265 1.04 -2.30 18.39
CA GLN A 265 0.03 -1.51 19.10
C GLN A 265 -1.40 -2.04 18.89
N GLU A 266 -1.73 -2.56 17.70
CA GLU A 266 -3.03 -3.20 17.43
C GLU A 266 -3.24 -4.45 18.29
N LYS A 267 -2.22 -5.31 18.42
CA LYS A 267 -2.26 -6.46 19.33
C LYS A 267 -2.41 -6.05 20.80
N ILE A 268 -1.71 -5.00 21.22
CA ILE A 268 -1.85 -4.45 22.57
C ILE A 268 -3.28 -3.96 22.79
N ASN A 269 -3.85 -3.23 21.83
CA ASN A 269 -5.22 -2.72 21.90
C ASN A 269 -6.27 -3.84 21.95
N GLU A 270 -6.06 -4.94 21.23
CA GLU A 270 -6.92 -6.13 21.31
C GLU A 270 -6.89 -6.75 22.72
N ASN A 271 -5.71 -6.85 23.32
CA ASN A 271 -5.57 -7.34 24.69
C ASN A 271 -6.20 -6.39 25.71
N ILE A 272 -5.98 -5.07 25.56
CA ILE A 272 -6.61 -4.05 26.39
C ILE A 272 -8.13 -4.13 26.28
N PHE A 273 -8.68 -4.27 25.08
CA PHE A 273 -10.11 -4.47 24.86
C PHE A 273 -10.63 -5.67 25.68
N ASN A 274 -9.99 -6.83 25.54
CA ASN A 274 -10.38 -8.04 26.27
C ASN A 274 -10.28 -7.86 27.79
N GLU A 275 -9.26 -7.16 28.28
CA GLU A 275 -9.06 -6.89 29.70
C GLU A 275 -10.11 -5.93 30.26
N VAL A 276 -10.39 -4.82 29.56
CA VAL A 276 -11.41 -3.85 29.95
C VAL A 276 -12.80 -4.47 29.96
N ILE A 277 -13.18 -5.22 28.92
CA ILE A 277 -14.49 -5.88 28.85
C ILE A 277 -14.67 -6.95 29.95
N LYS A 278 -13.57 -7.58 30.41
CA LYS A 278 -13.61 -8.50 31.55
C LYS A 278 -13.80 -7.78 32.89
N GLN A 279 -13.20 -6.60 33.07
CA GLN A 279 -13.34 -5.81 34.30
C GLN A 279 -14.69 -5.09 34.42
N ILE A 280 -15.40 -4.88 33.31
CA ILE A 280 -16.73 -4.27 33.30
C ILE A 280 -17.79 -5.35 33.51
N ASP A 281 -18.35 -5.42 34.71
CA ASP A 281 -19.47 -6.32 35.04
C ASP A 281 -20.83 -5.76 34.58
N ASN A 282 -20.95 -4.44 34.51
CA ASN A 282 -22.22 -3.78 34.18
C ASN A 282 -22.55 -3.94 32.68
N ILE A 283 -23.64 -4.65 32.39
CA ILE A 283 -24.10 -4.91 31.02
C ILE A 283 -24.39 -3.62 30.23
N TYR A 284 -24.83 -2.55 30.90
CA TYR A 284 -25.10 -1.25 30.27
C TYR A 284 -23.86 -0.59 29.65
N TRP A 285 -22.66 -0.97 30.12
CA TRP A 285 -21.38 -0.57 29.52
C TRP A 285 -20.80 -1.65 28.63
N LYS A 286 -20.92 -2.91 29.04
CA LYS A 286 -20.30 -4.05 28.35
C LYS A 286 -20.86 -4.27 26.94
N GLU A 287 -22.18 -4.26 26.79
CA GLU A 287 -22.82 -4.48 25.48
C GLU A 287 -22.46 -3.40 24.46
N PRO A 288 -22.65 -2.10 24.75
CA PRO A 288 -22.39 -1.06 23.76
C PRO A 288 -20.92 -0.95 23.36
N LEU A 289 -19.99 -1.24 24.28
CA LEU A 289 -18.54 -1.25 24.00
C LEU A 289 -18.09 -2.48 23.20
N SER A 290 -18.79 -3.59 23.33
CA SER A 290 -18.50 -4.86 22.62
C SER A 290 -19.24 -4.98 21.29
N GLN A 291 -20.20 -4.09 21.01
CA GLN A 291 -20.98 -4.12 19.79
C GLN A 291 -20.08 -3.91 18.56
N LYS A 292 -20.31 -4.70 17.51
CA LYS A 292 -19.63 -4.52 16.23
C LYS A 292 -19.88 -3.12 15.68
N TYR A 293 -18.81 -2.52 15.19
CA TYR A 293 -18.77 -1.22 14.57
C TYR A 293 -18.07 -1.32 13.21
N LYS A 294 -17.58 -0.20 12.68
CA LYS A 294 -16.81 -0.14 11.43
C LYS A 294 -15.69 -1.18 11.41
N SER A 295 -15.46 -1.74 10.22
CA SER A 295 -14.43 -2.77 9.98
C SER A 295 -14.65 -4.06 10.77
N ASP A 296 -15.90 -4.34 11.16
CA ASP A 296 -16.32 -5.51 11.97
C ASP A 296 -15.66 -5.61 13.35
N LEU A 297 -14.92 -4.59 13.77
CA LEU A 297 -14.30 -4.50 15.10
C LEU A 297 -15.32 -4.06 16.16
N ALA A 298 -15.12 -4.50 17.40
CA ALA A 298 -15.88 -3.97 18.53
C ALA A 298 -15.63 -2.47 18.68
N LEU A 299 -16.66 -1.70 19.10
CA LEU A 299 -16.57 -0.25 19.22
C LEU A 299 -15.36 0.18 20.07
N LEU A 300 -15.15 -0.41 21.24
CA LEU A 300 -14.03 -0.05 22.10
C LEU A 300 -12.67 -0.33 21.42
N GLN A 301 -12.52 -1.49 20.77
CA GLN A 301 -11.29 -1.84 20.06
C GLN A 301 -11.00 -0.88 18.90
N TYR A 302 -12.02 -0.53 18.11
CA TYR A 302 -11.91 0.48 17.06
C TYR A 302 -11.45 1.84 17.61
N GLN A 303 -12.02 2.27 18.75
CA GLN A 303 -11.65 3.53 19.38
C GLN A 303 -10.23 3.51 19.96
N LEU A 304 -9.77 2.37 20.52
CA LEU A 304 -8.39 2.19 20.99
C LEU A 304 -7.39 2.34 19.83
N ASN A 305 -7.65 1.67 18.70
CA ASN A 305 -6.82 1.78 17.50
C ASN A 305 -6.77 3.22 16.98
N ARG A 306 -7.93 3.90 16.92
CA ARG A 306 -8.01 5.29 16.51
C ARG A 306 -7.29 6.24 17.46
N PHE A 307 -7.41 6.02 18.76
CA PHE A 307 -6.74 6.81 19.79
C PHE A 307 -5.22 6.68 19.67
N ALA A 308 -4.71 5.46 19.57
CA ALA A 308 -3.29 5.21 19.42
C ALA A 308 -2.75 5.86 18.14
N ALA A 309 -3.38 5.58 16.99
CA ALA A 309 -2.97 6.11 15.70
C ALA A 309 -3.00 7.65 15.65
N LYS A 310 -4.00 8.30 16.26
CA LYS A 310 -4.07 9.77 16.30
C LYS A 310 -2.89 10.40 17.06
N ASN A 311 -2.31 9.67 18.01
CA ASN A 311 -1.21 10.17 18.83
C ASN A 311 0.18 9.75 18.34
N THR A 312 0.30 8.75 17.46
CA THR A 312 1.59 8.22 16.98
C THR A 312 1.83 8.34 15.48
N LYS A 313 0.79 8.49 14.65
CA LYS A 313 0.98 8.66 13.21
C LYS A 313 1.31 10.11 12.90
N ASP A 314 2.57 10.41 12.71
CA ASP A 314 3.00 11.64 12.05
C ASP A 314 2.99 11.42 10.53
N TYR A 315 2.91 12.50 9.76
CA TYR A 315 3.01 12.42 8.31
C TYR A 315 3.63 13.69 7.74
N PHE A 316 4.30 13.52 6.60
CA PHE A 316 4.88 14.60 5.82
C PHE A 316 3.99 14.89 4.62
N ILE A 317 3.63 16.16 4.44
CA ILE A 317 2.92 16.62 3.24
C ILE A 317 3.90 17.36 2.34
N HIS A 318 4.12 16.84 1.14
CA HIS A 318 4.92 17.52 0.13
C HIS A 318 4.21 18.80 -0.34
N LYS A 319 4.93 19.94 -0.38
CA LYS A 319 4.39 21.21 -0.89
C LYS A 319 3.86 21.09 -2.32
N ASN A 320 4.59 20.35 -3.15
CA ASN A 320 4.22 20.05 -4.53
C ASN A 320 4.65 18.64 -4.93
N LEU A 321 3.86 17.63 -4.55
CA LEU A 321 4.18 16.22 -4.82
C LEU A 321 4.29 15.93 -6.32
N LYS A 322 3.43 16.53 -7.14
CA LYS A 322 3.42 16.33 -8.59
C LYS A 322 4.75 16.73 -9.22
N LYS A 323 5.27 17.92 -8.88
CA LYS A 323 6.56 18.40 -9.40
C LYS A 323 7.68 17.44 -9.03
N PHE A 324 7.77 17.04 -7.75
CA PHE A 324 8.79 16.11 -7.28
C PHE A 324 8.74 14.78 -8.04
N LEU A 325 7.57 14.14 -8.11
CA LEU A 325 7.43 12.85 -8.80
C LEU A 325 7.71 12.97 -10.31
N SER A 326 7.30 14.05 -10.97
CA SER A 326 7.59 14.26 -12.39
C SER A 326 9.10 14.38 -12.65
N GLU A 327 9.83 15.17 -11.85
CA GLU A 327 11.30 15.30 -11.98
C GLU A 327 12.02 13.97 -11.73
N GLN A 328 11.58 13.19 -10.73
CA GLN A 328 12.16 11.88 -10.47
C GLN A 328 11.79 10.86 -11.56
N LEU A 329 10.60 10.97 -12.15
CA LEU A 329 10.16 10.08 -13.23
C LEU A 329 11.01 10.30 -14.49
N ASP A 330 11.29 11.55 -14.84
CA ASP A 330 12.17 11.88 -15.97
C ASP A 330 13.58 11.30 -15.78
N TYR A 331 14.12 11.37 -14.56
CA TYR A 331 15.39 10.74 -14.22
C TYR A 331 15.33 9.22 -14.29
N TYR A 332 14.26 8.62 -13.76
CA TYR A 332 14.06 7.17 -13.75
C TYR A 332 13.98 6.61 -15.17
N ILE A 333 13.20 7.25 -16.05
CA ILE A 333 13.08 6.83 -17.46
C ILE A 333 14.44 6.86 -18.15
N LYS A 334 15.23 7.92 -17.95
CA LYS A 334 16.54 8.08 -18.62
C LYS A 334 17.58 7.05 -18.18
N ASN A 335 17.64 6.69 -16.90
CA ASN A 335 18.71 5.82 -16.37
C ASN A 335 18.32 4.35 -16.20
N GLU A 336 17.03 4.02 -16.21
CA GLU A 336 16.56 2.66 -15.88
C GLU A 336 15.61 2.06 -16.90
N VAL A 337 15.00 2.86 -17.79
CA VAL A 337 14.04 2.37 -18.79
C VAL A 337 14.61 2.47 -20.22
N LEU A 338 15.37 3.53 -20.51
CA LEU A 338 15.93 3.78 -21.85
C LEU A 338 17.38 3.32 -22.01
N ASP A 339 18.05 2.94 -20.91
CA ASP A 339 19.37 2.28 -20.91
C ASP A 339 19.20 0.77 -21.15
#